data_AF-A0A958FYB0-F1
#
_entry.id   AF-A0A958FYB0-F1
#
_cell.length_a   1.000
_cell.length_b   1.000
_cell.length_c   1.000
_cell.angle_alpha   90.00
_cell.angle_beta   90.00
_cell.angle_gamma   90.00
#
_symmetry.space_group_name_H-M   'P 1'
#
loop_
_entity.id
_entity.type
_entity.pdbx_description
1 polymer ?
#
loop_
_entity_poly.entity_id
_entity_poly.type
_entity_poly.pdbx_seq_one_letter_code
_entity_poly.pdbx_strand_id
1 'polypeptide(L)'
;MNESLAINVQKSRVVVAMSGGVDSSVAALLLKRQGYDVVGVAMQVWDYRQNGGSAKKASCCSPSDFCDARSVASLVDIPFYVLDFEESFRERVINKFVE
;
A
#
# COMPACT_ATOMS: atom_id res chain seq x y z
N MET A 1 1.44 36.22 0.31
CA MET A 1 1.49 34.77 0.02
C MET A 1 0.06 34.31 -0.14
N ASN A 2 -0.31 33.83 -1.33
CA ASN A 2 -1.70 33.57 -1.74
C ASN A 2 -2.38 32.52 -0.84
N GLU A 3 -3.48 32.91 -0.20
CA GLU A 3 -4.43 32.00 0.49
C GLU A 3 -5.17 31.05 -0.47
N SER A 4 -5.00 31.22 -1.79
CA SER A 4 -5.71 30.48 -2.85
C SER A 4 -5.29 29.02 -3.03
N LEU A 5 -4.29 28.54 -2.27
CA LEU A 5 -3.73 27.18 -2.33
C LEU A 5 -3.81 26.43 -0.99
N ALA A 6 -4.55 26.94 0.00
CA ALA A 6 -4.76 26.22 1.24
C ALA A 6 -5.55 24.93 0.95
N ILE A 7 -4.85 23.79 0.91
CA ILE A 7 -5.47 22.47 0.80
C ILE A 7 -6.42 22.33 1.98
N ASN A 8 -7.72 22.25 1.71
CA ASN A 8 -8.70 21.93 2.72
C ASN A 8 -8.51 20.46 3.09
N VAL A 9 -7.73 20.23 4.14
CA VAL A 9 -7.29 18.90 4.60
C VAL A 9 -8.48 17.95 4.79
N GLN A 10 -9.63 18.46 5.25
CA GLN A 10 -10.86 17.68 5.43
C GLN A 10 -11.53 17.23 4.11
N LYS A 11 -11.21 17.87 2.98
CA LYS A 11 -11.74 17.51 1.65
C LYS A 11 -10.76 16.75 0.77
N SER A 12 -9.50 16.64 1.18
CA SER A 12 -8.47 15.99 0.37
C SER A 12 -8.35 14.51 0.72
N ARG A 13 -8.70 13.66 -0.23
CA ARG A 13 -8.51 12.21 -0.12
C ARG A 13 -7.06 11.84 -0.42
N VAL A 14 -6.45 11.05 0.46
CA VAL A 14 -5.08 10.55 0.32
C VAL A 14 -5.09 9.03 0.28
N VAL A 15 -4.54 8.46 -0.78
CA VAL A 15 -4.34 7.01 -0.89
C VAL A 15 -2.92 6.69 -0.44
N VAL A 16 -2.79 5.86 0.59
CA VAL A 16 -1.50 5.44 1.14
C VAL A 16 -1.21 4.02 0.67
N ALA A 17 -0.08 3.83 -0.01
CA ALA A 17 0.45 2.50 -0.31
C ALA A 17 0.97 1.87 0.98
N MET A 18 0.26 0.85 1.49
CA MET A 18 0.55 0.16 2.74
C MET A 18 1.14 -1.22 2.46
N SER A 19 2.44 -1.38 2.69
CA SER A 19 3.15 -2.65 2.51
C SER A 19 3.00 -3.61 3.69
N GLY A 20 2.45 -3.15 4.82
CA GLY A 20 2.48 -3.85 6.11
C GLY A 20 3.66 -3.45 6.99
N GLY A 21 4.63 -2.72 6.44
CA GLY A 21 5.76 -2.17 7.19
C GLY A 21 5.40 -0.97 8.07
N VAL A 22 6.30 -0.65 9.01
CA VAL A 22 6.13 0.43 9.99
C VAL A 22 6.02 1.81 9.33
N ASP A 23 6.78 2.09 8.27
CA ASP A 23 6.81 3.42 7.65
C ASP A 23 5.46 3.80 7.06
N SER A 24 4.88 2.90 6.26
CA SER A 24 3.57 3.10 5.64
C SER A 24 2.44 3.19 6.67
N SER A 25 2.57 2.41 7.75
CA SER A 25 1.64 2.40 8.88
C SER A 25 1.63 3.74 9.62
N VAL A 26 2.82 4.27 9.93
CA VAL A 26 2.97 5.56 10.61
C VAL A 26 2.53 6.70 9.69
N ALA A 27 2.85 6.64 8.40
CA ALA A 27 2.38 7.63 7.43
C ALA A 27 0.84 7.73 7.38
N ALA A 28 0.14 6.59 7.30
CA ALA A 28 -1.31 6.54 7.34
C ALA A 28 -1.90 7.14 8.63
N LEU A 29 -1.31 6.80 9.79
CA LEU A 29 -1.71 7.33 11.08
C LEU A 29 -1.53 8.85 11.17
N LEU A 30 -0.38 9.37 10.71
CA LEU A 30 -0.10 10.80 10.74
C LEU A 30 -1.06 11.59 9.85
N LEU A 31 -1.37 11.08 8.66
CA LEU A 31 -2.35 11.71 7.76
C LEU A 31 -3.77 11.69 8.34
N LYS A 32 -4.21 10.57 8.93
CA LYS A 32 -5.50 10.50 9.62
C LYS A 32 -5.57 11.50 10.77
N ARG A 33 -4.51 11.63 11.58
CA ARG A 33 -4.42 12.61 12.69
C ARG A 33 -4.43 14.07 12.22
N GLN A 34 -3.92 14.34 11.02
CA GLN A 34 -4.00 15.67 10.40
C GLN A 34 -5.39 15.98 9.85
N GLY A 35 -6.30 15.00 9.79
CA GLY A 35 -7.68 15.17 9.36
C GLY A 35 -7.92 14.90 7.88
N TYR A 36 -6.99 14.24 7.18
CA TYR A 36 -7.21 13.79 5.80
C TYR A 36 -8.21 12.65 5.73
N ASP A 37 -8.90 12.54 4.60
CA ASP A 37 -9.67 11.36 4.23
C ASP A 37 -8.72 10.30 3.65
N VAL A 38 -8.26 9.38 4.51
CA VAL A 38 -7.20 8.43 4.17
C VAL A 38 -7.78 7.08 3.76
N VAL A 39 -7.26 6.51 2.68
CA VAL A 39 -7.53 5.14 2.23
C VAL A 39 -6.21 4.38 2.11
N GLY A 40 -6.12 3.22 2.76
CA GLY A 40 -4.99 2.32 2.63
C GLY A 40 -5.14 1.40 1.42
N VAL A 41 -4.05 1.17 0.69
CA VAL A 41 -3.99 0.23 -0.44
C VAL A 41 -2.72 -0.59 -0.37
N ALA A 42 -2.83 -1.91 -0.43
CA ALA A 42 -1.69 -2.79 -0.70
C ALA A 42 -1.68 -3.22 -2.18
N MET A 43 -0.48 -3.37 -2.74
CA MET A 43 -0.29 -3.83 -4.12
C MET A 43 0.25 -5.26 -4.11
N GLN A 44 -0.49 -6.17 -4.72
CA GLN A 44 0.01 -7.51 -5.02
C GLN A 44 0.74 -7.46 -6.36
N VAL A 45 2.07 -7.51 -6.32
CA VAL A 45 2.91 -7.40 -7.52
C VAL A 45 3.52 -8.73 -7.96
N TRP A 46 3.43 -9.76 -7.11
CA TRP A 46 3.99 -11.08 -7.40
C TRP A 46 3.35 -12.17 -6.55
N ASP A 47 2.71 -13.16 -7.19
CA ASP A 47 2.27 -14.38 -6.51
C ASP A 47 3.39 -15.44 -6.50
N TYR A 48 4.05 -15.60 -5.35
CA TYR A 48 5.08 -16.62 -5.14
C TYR A 48 4.54 -18.06 -5.20
N ARG A 49 3.22 -18.28 -4.99
CA ARG A 49 2.61 -19.61 -5.02
C ARG A 49 2.43 -20.11 -6.45
N GLN A 50 2.09 -19.21 -7.37
CA GLN A 50 1.88 -19.54 -8.79
C GLN A 50 3.19 -19.52 -9.59
N ASN A 51 4.14 -18.65 -9.23
CA ASN A 51 5.38 -18.46 -9.99
C ASN A 51 6.57 -19.29 -9.46
N GLY A 52 6.31 -20.46 -8.85
CA GLY A 52 7.34 -21.46 -8.52
C GLY A 52 8.27 -21.11 -7.33
N GLY A 53 7.93 -20.11 -6.52
CA GLY A 53 8.69 -19.76 -5.33
C GLY A 53 8.47 -20.77 -4.20
N SER A 54 9.55 -21.23 -3.55
CA SER A 54 9.41 -21.95 -2.28
C SER A 54 8.67 -21.07 -1.28
N ALA A 55 7.53 -21.52 -0.75
CA ALA A 55 6.69 -20.78 0.21
C ALA A 55 7.46 -20.24 1.45
N LYS A 56 8.64 -20.81 1.74
CA LYS A 56 9.56 -20.38 2.80
C LYS A 56 10.39 -19.13 2.48
N LYS A 57 10.43 -18.65 1.22
CA LYS A 57 11.25 -17.50 0.76
C LYS A 57 10.42 -16.26 0.38
N ALA A 58 9.10 -16.27 0.57
CA ALA A 58 8.25 -15.11 0.32
C ALA A 58 8.39 -14.10 1.49
N SER A 59 9.53 -13.43 1.58
CA SER A 59 9.81 -12.49 2.69
C SER A 59 9.23 -11.08 2.49
N CYS A 60 8.64 -10.78 1.32
CA CYS A 60 8.26 -9.41 0.97
C CYS A 60 6.88 -9.26 0.29
N CYS A 61 6.20 -10.37 -0.02
CA CYS A 61 4.82 -10.34 -0.57
C CYS A 61 4.05 -11.58 -0.08
N SER A 62 4.16 -11.89 1.22
CA SER A 62 3.39 -12.98 1.79
C SER A 62 1.97 -12.53 2.10
N PRO A 63 0.99 -13.46 2.14
CA PRO A 63 -0.33 -13.19 2.70
C PRO A 63 -0.29 -12.55 4.10
N SER A 64 0.81 -12.73 4.85
CA SER A 64 1.07 -12.07 6.14
C SER A 64 1.16 -10.55 6.04
N ASP A 65 1.82 -10.02 5.01
CA ASP A 65 2.09 -8.58 4.89
C ASP A 65 0.79 -7.81 4.63
N PHE A 66 -0.11 -8.41 3.85
CA PHE A 66 -1.47 -7.89 3.66
C PHE A 66 -2.32 -7.98 4.93
N CYS A 67 -2.13 -9.01 5.76
CA CYS A 67 -2.79 -9.13 7.06
C CYS A 67 -2.29 -8.06 8.04
N ASP A 68 -0.99 -7.76 8.04
CA ASP A 68 -0.41 -6.70 8.87
C ASP A 68 -0.92 -5.33 8.42
N ALA A 69 -0.88 -5.04 7.12
CA ALA A 69 -1.42 -3.80 6.56
C ALA A 69 -2.91 -3.63 6.88
N ARG A 70 -3.71 -4.70 6.74
CA ARG A 70 -5.14 -4.70 7.10
C ARG A 70 -5.34 -4.44 8.59
N SER A 71 -4.57 -5.09 9.45
CA SER A 71 -4.68 -4.95 10.90
C SER A 71 -4.36 -3.52 11.32
N VAL A 72 -3.30 -2.92 10.77
CA VAL A 72 -2.97 -1.52 10.99
C VAL A 72 -4.09 -0.60 10.49
N ALA A 73 -4.61 -0.82 9.28
CA ALA A 73 -5.68 0.01 8.74
C ALA A 73 -6.95 -0.04 9.60
N SER A 74 -7.28 -1.21 10.16
CA SER A 74 -8.37 -1.35 11.15
C SER A 74 -8.08 -0.59 12.44
N LEU A 75 -6.85 -0.61 12.95
CA LEU A 75 -6.46 0.15 14.15
C LEU A 75 -6.47 1.67 13.92
N VAL A 76 -6.12 2.13 12.72
CA VAL A 76 -6.10 3.55 12.32
C VAL A 76 -7.50 4.04 11.90
N ASP A 77 -8.48 3.14 11.78
CA ASP A 77 -9.85 3.41 11.32
C ASP A 77 -9.88 4.04 9.90
N ILE A 78 -9.29 3.33 8.94
CA ILE A 78 -9.28 3.71 7.52
C ILE A 78 -9.70 2.54 6.62
N PRO A 79 -10.39 2.79 5.49
CA PRO A 79 -10.67 1.75 4.50
C PRO A 79 -9.37 1.15 3.94
N PHE A 80 -9.38 -0.14 3.66
CA PHE A 80 -8.21 -0.86 3.12
C PHE A 80 -8.58 -1.78 1.97
N TYR A 81 -7.84 -1.67 0.87
CA TYR A 81 -8.01 -2.49 -0.33
C TYR A 81 -6.69 -3.16 -0.73
N VAL A 82 -6.80 -4.32 -1.39
CA VAL A 82 -5.68 -4.97 -2.05
C VAL A 82 -5.93 -4.92 -3.54
N LEU A 83 -4.97 -4.42 -4.29
CA LEU A 83 -5.03 -4.31 -5.75
C LEU A 83 -4.02 -5.27 -6.38
N ASP A 84 -4.47 -6.03 -7.36
CA ASP A 84 -3.61 -6.88 -8.17
C ASP A 84 -2.93 -6.05 -9.25
N PHE A 85 -1.59 -6.06 -9.24
CA PHE A 85 -0.73 -5.39 -10.22
C PHE A 85 0.32 -6.35 -10.79
N GLU A 86 0.12 -7.67 -10.67
CA GLU A 86 1.12 -8.65 -11.08
C GLU A 86 1.49 -8.54 -12.57
N GLU A 87 0.49 -8.42 -13.44
CA GLU A 87 0.71 -8.27 -14.89
C GLU A 87 1.46 -6.96 -15.22
N SER A 88 1.00 -5.85 -14.64
CA SER A 88 1.64 -4.54 -14.83
C SER A 88 3.08 -4.52 -14.33
N PHE A 89 3.37 -5.18 -13.21
CA PHE A 89 4.71 -5.29 -12.66
C PHE A 89 5.61 -6.18 -13.54
N ARG A 90 5.08 -7.30 -14.02
CA ARG A 90 5.78 -8.20 -14.95
C ARG A 90 6.22 -7.46 -16.21
N GLU A 91 5.31 -6.79 -16.89
CA GLU A 91 5.59 -6.09 -18.15
C GLU A 91 6.55 -4.91 -17.97
N ARG A 92 6.32 -4.09 -16.93
CA ARG A 92 7.01 -2.80 -16.80
C ARG A 92 8.31 -2.88 -16.02
N VAL A 93 8.49 -3.90 -15.19
CA VAL A 93 9.66 -4.03 -14.31
C VAL A 93 10.42 -5.31 -14.64
N ILE A 94 9.77 -6.47 -14.60
CA ILE A 94 10.49 -7.75 -14.72
C ILE A 94 11.02 -7.96 -16.12
N ASN A 95 10.18 -7.88 -17.16
CA ASN A 95 10.61 -8.09 -18.55
C ASN A 95 11.76 -7.13 -18.91
N LYS A 96 11.61 -5.84 -18.55
CA LYS A 96 12.66 -4.83 -18.75
C LYS A 96 13.94 -5.03 -17.94
N PHE A 97 13.89 -5.81 -16.87
CA PHE A 97 15.05 -6.09 -16.03
C PHE A 97 15.84 -7.30 -16.54
N VAL A 98 15.16 -8.26 -17.16
CA VAL A 98 15.78 -9.51 -17.65
C VAL A 98 16.16 -9.46 -19.14
N GLU A 99 15.52 -8.58 -19.92
CA GLU A 99 15.84 -8.27 -21.33
C GLU A 99 16.82 -7.11 -21.44
#